data_AF-A0A258ASQ6-F1
#
_entry.id   AF-A0A258ASQ6-F1
#
_cell.length_a   1.000
_cell.length_b   1.000
_cell.length_c   1.000
_cell.angle_alpha   90.00
_cell.angle_beta   90.00
_cell.angle_gamma   90.00
#
_symmetry.space_group_name_H-M   'P 1'
#
loop_
_entity.id
_entity.type
_entity.pdbx_description
1 polymer ?
#
loop_
_entity_poly.entity_id
_entity_poly.type
_entity_poly.pdbx_seq_one_letter_code
_entity_poly.pdbx_strand_id
1 'polypeptide(L)'
;MLVSANKRVQFMHWVSRLELQFGVATTQTVHVILKACCQKPAGTSKSRLRQLLIKRQPEADLEILERELVLLLGTLQRDGYLHSDDGTQWVFRSFLLRDFWKNHVVY
;
A
#
# COMPACT_ATOMS: atom_id res chain seq x y z
N MET A 1 -8.84 -19.82 0.41
CA MET A 1 -8.03 -20.15 -0.77
C MET A 1 -6.58 -20.32 -0.31
N LEU A 2 -6.04 -21.54 -0.42
CA LEU A 2 -4.74 -21.94 0.13
C LEU A 2 -3.61 -21.33 -0.70
N VAL A 3 -2.96 -20.30 -0.16
CA VAL A 3 -1.62 -19.92 -0.63
C VAL A 3 -0.67 -21.03 -0.18
N SER A 4 -0.25 -21.89 -1.10
CA SER A 4 0.75 -22.94 -0.86
C SER A 4 2.00 -22.34 -0.21
N ALA A 5 2.65 -23.07 0.71
CA ALA A 5 3.76 -22.57 1.52
C ALA A 5 4.88 -21.86 0.72
N ASN A 6 5.18 -22.32 -0.50
CA ASN A 6 6.16 -21.69 -1.41
C ASN A 6 5.80 -20.26 -1.84
N LYS A 7 4.51 -19.94 -2.02
CA LYS A 7 4.06 -18.59 -2.42
C LYS A 7 4.19 -17.61 -1.25
N ARG A 8 4.05 -18.06 0.00
CA ARG A 8 4.23 -17.20 1.18
C ARG A 8 5.66 -16.68 1.31
N VAL A 9 6.65 -17.55 1.13
CA VAL A 9 8.07 -17.15 1.15
C VAL A 9 8.37 -16.14 0.03
N GLN A 10 7.86 -16.38 -1.18
CA GLN A 10 8.04 -15.48 -2.31
C GLN A 10 7.46 -14.07 -2.05
N PHE A 11 6.31 -13.97 -1.38
CA PHE A 11 5.68 -12.68 -1.07
C PHE A 11 6.23 -12.02 0.21
N MET A 12 6.86 -12.76 1.12
CA MET A 12 7.57 -12.17 2.27
C MET A 12 8.72 -11.25 1.85
N HIS A 13 9.39 -11.54 0.73
CA HIS A 13 10.41 -10.64 0.18
C HIS A 13 9.84 -9.26 -0.17
N TRP A 14 8.57 -9.15 -0.53
CA TRP A 14 7.92 -7.87 -0.79
C TRP A 14 7.74 -7.07 0.50
N VAL A 15 7.42 -7.72 1.62
CA VAL A 15 7.31 -7.06 2.93
C VAL A 15 8.67 -6.54 3.39
N SER A 16 9.70 -7.39 3.40
CA SER A 16 11.05 -7.00 3.85
C SER A 16 11.65 -5.89 2.99
N ARG A 17 11.32 -5.85 1.69
CA ARG A 17 11.78 -4.76 0.81
C ARG A 17 11.22 -3.41 1.19
N LEU A 18 9.97 -3.32 1.67
CA LEU A 18 9.38 -2.03 2.07
C LEU A 18 10.13 -1.43 3.26
N GLU A 19 10.43 -2.25 4.26
CA GLU A 19 11.17 -1.83 5.46
C GLU A 19 12.57 -1.30 5.12
N LEU A 20 13.29 -2.01 4.24
CA LEU A 20 14.62 -1.59 3.77
C LEU A 20 14.57 -0.30 2.95
N GLN A 21 13.48 -0.08 2.20
CA GLN A 21 13.36 1.02 1.25
C GLN A 21 12.87 2.33 1.87
N PHE A 22 11.93 2.25 2.81
CA PHE A 22 11.23 3.41 3.34
C PHE A 22 11.62 3.76 4.78
N GLY A 23 12.30 2.85 5.50
CA GLY A 23 12.52 2.98 6.93
C GLY A 23 11.23 2.77 7.74
N VAL A 24 11.36 2.63 9.05
CA VAL A 24 10.28 2.13 9.92
C VAL A 24 9.04 3.03 9.92
N ALA A 25 9.22 4.35 10.05
CA ALA A 25 8.10 5.30 10.15
C ALA A 25 7.25 5.32 8.86
N THR A 26 7.90 5.49 7.73
CA THR A 26 7.25 5.52 6.41
C THR A 26 6.65 4.17 6.03
N THR A 27 7.26 3.05 6.46
CA THR A 27 6.70 1.71 6.23
C THR A 27 5.32 1.56 6.84
N GLN A 28 5.06 2.15 8.01
CA GLN A 28 3.73 2.13 8.61
C GLN A 28 2.70 2.87 7.74
N THR A 29 3.06 4.02 7.16
CA THR A 29 2.22 4.76 6.21
C THR A 29 1.94 3.91 4.96
N VAL A 30 2.96 3.26 4.40
CA VAL A 30 2.81 2.36 3.25
C VAL A 30 1.88 1.18 3.57
N HIS A 31 2.00 0.57 4.75
CA HIS A 31 1.11 -0.50 5.16
C HIS A 31 -0.35 -0.04 5.25
N VAL A 32 -0.62 1.18 5.72
CA VAL A 32 -1.98 1.75 5.71
C VAL A 32 -2.52 1.87 4.29
N ILE A 33 -1.70 2.36 3.35
CA ILE A 33 -2.08 2.48 1.93
C ILE A 33 -2.39 1.10 1.34
N LEU A 34 -1.48 0.14 1.48
CA LEU A 34 -1.65 -1.22 0.95
C LEU A 34 -2.86 -1.92 1.58
N LYS A 35 -3.11 -1.74 2.89
CA LYS A 35 -4.28 -2.27 3.59
C LYS A 35 -5.57 -1.69 3.03
N ALA A 36 -5.62 -0.39 2.75
CA ALA A 36 -6.79 0.24 2.16
C ALA A 36 -7.07 -0.29 0.74
N CYS A 37 -6.03 -0.45 -0.08
CA CYS A 37 -6.15 -0.97 -1.44
C CYS A 37 -6.51 -2.46 -1.50
N CYS A 38 -6.21 -3.27 -0.47
CA CYS A 38 -6.46 -4.71 -0.51
C CYS A 38 -7.89 -5.10 -0.11
N GLN A 39 -8.66 -4.21 0.54
CA GLN A 39 -10.01 -4.53 1.02
C GLN A 39 -11.01 -4.76 -0.11
N LYS A 40 -10.87 -4.03 -1.22
CA LYS A 40 -11.81 -4.09 -2.36
C LYS A 40 -11.05 -4.51 -3.62
N PRO A 41 -11.62 -5.38 -4.47
CA PRO A 41 -11.00 -5.72 -5.76
C PRO A 41 -10.74 -4.51 -6.66
N ALA A 42 -11.67 -3.54 -6.63
CA ALA A 42 -11.54 -2.28 -7.34
C ALA A 42 -10.55 -1.30 -6.68
N GLY A 43 -9.87 -1.70 -5.61
CA GLY A 43 -8.89 -0.85 -4.94
C GLY A 43 -9.51 0.28 -4.13
N THR A 44 -8.81 1.40 -4.03
CA THR A 44 -9.26 2.58 -3.28
C THR A 44 -8.86 3.87 -3.97
N SER A 45 -9.61 4.96 -3.74
CA SER A 45 -9.31 6.24 -4.37
C SER A 45 -8.17 6.97 -3.64
N LYS A 46 -7.42 7.80 -4.37
CA LYS A 46 -6.38 8.68 -3.80
C LYS A 46 -6.96 9.60 -2.73
N SER A 47 -8.17 10.14 -2.95
CA SER A 47 -8.87 10.97 -1.98
C SER A 47 -9.16 10.22 -0.67
N ARG A 48 -9.53 8.94 -0.75
CA ARG A 48 -9.76 8.10 0.43
C ARG A 48 -8.46 7.81 1.17
N LEU A 49 -7.37 7.54 0.45
CA LEU A 49 -6.04 7.36 1.05
C LEU A 49 -5.61 8.62 1.80
N ARG A 50 -5.74 9.78 1.17
CA ARG A 50 -5.44 11.07 1.80
C ARG A 50 -6.22 11.25 3.10
N GLN A 51 -7.53 11.01 3.10
CA GLN A 51 -8.36 11.09 4.30
C GLN A 51 -7.90 10.14 5.41
N LEU A 52 -7.48 8.92 5.06
CA LEU A 52 -6.95 7.96 6.03
C LEU A 52 -5.65 8.45 6.66
N LEU A 53 -4.76 9.05 5.87
CA LEU A 53 -3.49 9.58 6.37
C LEU A 53 -3.70 10.82 7.26
N ILE A 54 -4.56 11.75 6.85
CA ILE A 54 -4.94 12.92 7.68
C ILE A 54 -5.49 12.46 9.03
N LYS A 55 -6.37 11.45 9.03
CA LYS A 55 -6.94 10.92 10.29
C LYS A 55 -5.87 10.30 11.20
N ARG A 56 -4.81 9.72 10.64
CA ARG A 56 -3.72 9.10 11.40
C ARG A 56 -2.72 10.14 11.92
N GLN A 57 -2.53 11.24 11.19
CA GLN A 57 -1.59 12.30 11.50
C GLN A 57 -2.30 13.66 11.47
N PRO A 58 -3.20 13.95 12.43
CA PRO A 58 -4.05 15.14 12.39
C PRO A 58 -3.26 16.46 12.52
N GLU A 59 -2.05 16.41 13.09
CA GLU A 59 -1.16 17.56 13.26
C GLU A 59 -0.17 17.74 12.10
N ALA A 60 -0.17 16.84 11.11
CA ALA A 60 0.74 16.95 9.98
C ALA A 60 0.32 18.06 9.01
N ASP A 61 1.31 18.71 8.42
CA ASP A 61 1.10 19.66 7.33
C ASP A 61 0.47 18.93 6.12
N LEU A 62 -0.68 19.45 5.66
CA LEU A 62 -1.48 18.81 4.62
C LEU A 62 -0.80 18.80 3.25
N GLU A 63 0.05 19.78 2.95
CA GLU A 63 0.78 19.87 1.69
C GLU A 63 1.97 18.91 1.68
N ILE A 64 2.65 18.76 2.82
CA ILE A 64 3.71 17.76 2.99
C ILE A 64 3.11 16.35 2.87
N LEU A 65 1.98 16.09 3.54
CA LEU A 65 1.29 14.80 3.49
C LEU A 65 0.85 14.43 2.06
N GLU A 66 0.35 15.40 1.29
CA GLU A 66 -0.05 15.16 -0.10
C GLU A 66 1.16 14.82 -0.99
N ARG A 67 2.28 15.52 -0.81
CA ARG A 67 3.54 15.23 -1.52
C ARG A 67 4.06 13.84 -1.16
N GLU A 68 4.04 13.48 0.12
CA GLU A 68 4.42 12.14 0.59
C GLU A 68 3.53 11.07 -0.05
N LEU A 69 2.20 11.24 0.00
CA LEU A 69 1.26 10.29 -0.59
C LEU A 69 1.52 10.08 -2.09
N VAL A 70 1.77 11.16 -2.85
CA VAL A 70 2.11 11.06 -4.28
C VAL A 70 3.40 10.28 -4.50
N LEU A 71 4.45 10.58 -3.73
CA LEU A 71 5.74 9.89 -3.83
C LEU A 71 5.61 8.39 -3.51
N LEU A 72 4.89 8.06 -2.45
CA LEU A 72 4.65 6.67 -2.04
C LEU A 72 3.86 5.91 -3.10
N LEU A 73 2.79 6.49 -3.64
CA LEU A 73 1.98 5.86 -4.67
C LEU A 73 2.77 5.64 -5.97
N GLY A 74 3.56 6.63 -6.40
CA GLY A 74 4.43 6.49 -7.57
C GLY A 74 5.50 5.41 -7.37
N THR A 75 6.06 5.31 -6.17
CA THR A 75 7.01 4.25 -5.83
C THR A 75 6.37 2.87 -5.83
N LEU A 76 5.22 2.71 -5.16
CA LEU A 76 4.47 1.45 -5.13
C LEU A 76 4.01 1.03 -6.52
N GLN A 77 3.71 1.97 -7.42
CA GLN A 77 3.40 1.69 -8.81
C GLN A 77 4.61 1.16 -9.58
N ARG A 78 5.74 1.89 -9.49
CA ARG A 78 6.99 1.52 -10.14
C ARG A 78 7.48 0.15 -9.70
N ASP A 79 7.37 -0.14 -8.40
CA ASP A 79 7.84 -1.39 -7.83
C ASP A 79 6.86 -2.56 -8.07
N GLY A 80 5.68 -2.28 -8.63
CA GLY A 80 4.73 -3.29 -9.09
C GLY A 80 3.72 -3.75 -8.03
N TYR A 81 3.58 -3.02 -6.92
CA TYR A 81 2.55 -3.31 -5.92
C TYR A 81 1.18 -2.85 -6.39
N LEU A 82 1.10 -1.58 -6.79
CA LEU A 82 -0.13 -0.92 -7.17
C LEU A 82 -0.13 -0.55 -8.66
N HIS A 83 -1.30 -0.25 -9.16
CA HIS A 83 -1.52 0.30 -10.49
C HIS A 83 -2.65 1.31 -10.43
N SER A 84 -2.55 2.33 -11.28
CA SER A 84 -3.59 3.32 -11.51
C SER A 84 -3.48 3.78 -12.96
N ASP A 85 -4.62 3.88 -13.66
CA ASP A 85 -4.65 4.35 -15.05
C ASP A 85 -4.60 5.88 -15.14
N ASP A 86 -5.21 6.56 -14.16
CA ASP A 86 -5.40 8.02 -14.15
C ASP A 86 -4.92 8.69 -12.86
N GLY A 87 -4.37 7.91 -11.91
CA GLY A 87 -3.93 8.39 -10.59
C GLY A 87 -5.08 8.61 -9.59
N THR A 88 -6.34 8.39 -9.96
CA THR A 88 -7.50 8.60 -9.09
C THR A 88 -7.86 7.35 -8.31
N GLN A 89 -7.82 6.18 -8.97
CA GLN A 89 -8.17 4.90 -8.40
C GLN A 89 -6.95 3.97 -8.38
N TRP A 90 -6.62 3.45 -7.20
CA TRP A 90 -5.40 2.67 -6.96
C TRP A 90 -5.77 1.22 -6.63
N VAL A 91 -5.37 0.31 -7.50
CA VAL A 91 -5.62 -1.13 -7.38
C VAL A 91 -4.32 -1.89 -7.16
N PHE A 92 -4.40 -3.08 -6.58
CA PHE A 92 -3.25 -4.00 -6.64
C PHE A 92 -3.04 -4.47 -8.07
N ARG A 93 -1.77 -4.49 -8.51
CA ARG A 93 -1.41 -4.97 -9.85
C ARG A 93 -1.73 -6.46 -10.06
N SER A 94 -1.76 -7.24 -8.99
CA SER A 94 -2.05 -8.67 -9.03
C SER A 94 -3.05 -9.08 -7.96
N PHE A 95 -4.04 -9.89 -8.33
CA PHE A 95 -5.01 -10.45 -7.38
C PHE A 95 -4.32 -11.34 -6.32
N LEU A 96 -3.25 -12.05 -6.69
CA LEU A 96 -2.49 -12.89 -5.76
C LEU A 96 -1.76 -12.03 -4.73
N LEU A 97 -1.17 -10.92 -5.17
CA LEU A 97 -0.50 -9.96 -4.29
C LEU A 97 -1.53 -9.35 -3.35
N ARG A 98 -2.67 -8.89 -3.86
CA ARG A 98 -3.77 -8.37 -3.04
C ARG A 98 -4.20 -9.36 -1.95
N ASP A 99 -4.43 -10.61 -2.31
CA ASP A 99 -4.87 -11.65 -1.39
C ASP A 99 -3.78 -11.98 -0.36
N PHE A 100 -2.50 -11.96 -0.74
CA PHE A 100 -1.40 -12.06 0.21
C PHE A 100 -1.45 -10.93 1.25
N TRP A 101 -1.49 -9.66 0.81
CA TRP A 101 -1.55 -8.49 1.69
C TRP A 101 -2.81 -8.49 2.56
N LYS A 102 -3.96 -8.92 2.02
CA LYS A 102 -5.20 -9.05 2.80
C LYS A 102 -5.07 -10.04 3.96
N ASN A 103 -4.30 -11.12 3.78
CA ASN A 103 -4.14 -12.17 4.78
C ASN A 103 -2.98 -11.94 5.76
N HIS A 104 -2.03 -11.05 5.45
CA HIS A 104 -0.79 -10.89 6.23
C HIS A 104 -0.64 -9.51 6.92
N VAL A 105 -1.49 -8.52 6.60
CA VAL A 105 -1.41 -7.14 7.17
C VAL A 105 -2.41 -6.97 8.33
N VAL A 106 -2.70 -8.06 9.03
CA VAL A 106 -3.55 -8.04 10.23
C VAL A 106 -2.65 -7.91 11.45
N TYR A 107 -2.33 -6.67 11.79
CA TYR A 107 -1.91 -6.25 13.12
C TYR A 107 -2.86 -5.14 13.59
#